data_AF-A0A956SEM9-F1
#
_entry.id   AF-A0A956SEM9-F1
#
_cell.length_a   1.000
_cell.length_b   1.000
_cell.length_c   1.000
_cell.angle_alpha   90.00
_cell.angle_beta   90.00
_cell.angle_gamma   90.00
#
_symmetry.space_group_name_H-M   'P 1'
#
loop_
_entity.id
_entity.type
_entity.pdbx_description
1 polymer ?
#
loop_
_entity_poly.entity_id
_entity_poly.type
_entity_poly.pdbx_seq_one_letter_code
_entity_poly.pdbx_strand_id
1 'polypeptide(L)'
;MKSGRLFLLLTMVPLFILGGCAGDDGKDGATGPQGPAGEDGTNGTDGMDGVDGEVRCLECHNTTAMTEVQLQYARSQHAFGEYVLYAGGRSSCARCHSGGGFVEYAMTGEVDGNINVPVALNCKHCHNVHSTFQYADFALRTTAPVPFIADETELYDFGDNSNLCANCHQSRRAEPALDIPGETYEITSTHYGPHHGAQANVLMGFGWAEIPGSASYDVTNVHKTAGASCVTCHMGDYSNGTGGHTWLPNVAACNDCHSTSDFNYGNVQNDVQDMLDELRDLLVAAGVVEYVEADAAYEPVVGTYPMVQAQAFFNWVGLSEDRSKGVHNPKYVKALLSNSIDAMEAPLP
;
A
#
# COMPACT_ATOMS: atom_id res chain seq x y z
N MET A 1 10.85 61.63 -5.56
CA MET A 1 11.66 62.71 -4.94
C MET A 1 13.06 62.16 -4.71
N LYS A 2 14.18 62.68 -5.19
CA LYS A 2 14.56 63.92 -5.86
C LYS A 2 15.73 63.58 -6.79
N SER A 3 15.62 64.03 -8.03
CA SER A 3 16.70 64.19 -8.99
C SER A 3 17.53 65.44 -8.66
N GLY A 4 18.82 65.45 -9.01
CA GLY A 4 19.65 66.65 -9.05
C GLY A 4 20.81 66.40 -10.00
N ARG A 5 20.66 66.67 -11.31
CA ARG A 5 20.80 67.96 -12.02
C ARG A 5 22.23 68.51 -12.07
N LEU A 6 22.93 68.01 -13.09
CA LEU A 6 23.76 68.70 -14.08
C LEU A 6 23.71 70.25 -14.01
N PHE A 7 24.87 70.87 -13.86
CA PHE A 7 25.08 72.31 -14.04
C PHE A 7 25.96 72.55 -15.27
N LEU A 8 25.35 73.12 -16.31
CA LEU A 8 25.98 73.65 -17.51
C LEU A 8 26.21 75.14 -17.28
N LEU A 9 27.44 75.63 -17.41
CA LEU A 9 27.75 77.06 -17.42
C LEU A 9 28.51 77.38 -18.71
N LEU A 10 27.77 78.03 -19.60
CA LEU A 10 28.19 78.55 -20.89
C LEU A 10 28.44 80.06 -20.71
N THR A 11 29.63 80.56 -21.05
CA THR A 11 29.91 82.00 -21.14
C THR A 11 30.45 82.36 -22.52
N MET A 12 29.89 83.44 -23.07
CA MET A 12 29.98 83.95 -24.44
C MET A 12 31.30 84.66 -24.81
N VAL A 13 31.78 84.39 -26.04
CA VAL A 13 32.02 85.31 -27.21
C VAL A 13 32.29 86.79 -26.88
N PRO A 14 33.38 87.44 -27.40
CA PRO A 14 33.43 88.03 -28.77
C PRO A 14 34.81 88.02 -29.49
N LEU A 15 34.85 87.77 -30.81
CA LEU A 15 34.88 88.73 -31.94
C LEU A 15 36.16 89.59 -32.04
N PHE A 16 37.07 89.31 -32.98
CA PHE A 16 37.39 90.17 -34.15
C PHE A 16 38.54 89.60 -35.00
N ILE A 17 38.40 89.87 -36.30
CA ILE A 17 39.19 89.43 -37.46
C ILE A 17 40.42 90.33 -37.65
N LEU A 18 41.57 89.77 -38.08
CA LEU A 18 42.39 90.26 -39.21
C LEU A 18 43.70 89.46 -39.37
N GLY A 19 43.98 89.09 -40.62
CA GLY A 19 44.97 88.09 -41.01
C GLY A 19 46.41 88.60 -41.13
N GLY A 20 47.32 87.64 -41.29
CA GLY A 20 48.73 87.87 -41.53
C GLY A 20 49.49 86.55 -41.69
N CYS A 21 49.69 86.17 -42.95
CA CYS A 21 50.86 85.50 -43.53
C CYS A 21 51.34 84.14 -42.98
N ALA A 22 51.51 83.22 -43.93
CA ALA A 22 51.99 81.86 -43.79
C ALA A 22 53.38 81.72 -43.16
N GLY A 23 53.48 80.75 -42.25
CA GLY A 23 54.69 80.06 -41.81
C GLY A 23 54.32 78.57 -41.66
N ASP A 24 55.13 77.71 -42.24
CA ASP A 24 54.91 76.26 -42.39
C ASP A 24 55.38 75.54 -41.11
N ASP A 25 54.43 75.10 -40.28
CA ASP A 25 54.70 74.43 -39.01
C ASP A 25 54.58 72.91 -39.20
N GLY A 26 55.63 72.20 -38.80
CA GLY A 26 55.90 70.80 -39.13
C GLY A 26 54.77 69.83 -38.81
N LYS A 27 54.61 68.87 -39.74
CA LYS A 27 53.71 67.71 -39.68
C LYS A 27 53.68 67.06 -38.29
N ASP A 28 52.49 67.05 -37.70
CA ASP A 28 52.14 66.19 -36.57
C ASP A 28 52.51 64.73 -36.87
N GLY A 29 53.19 64.09 -35.93
CA GLY A 29 53.63 62.69 -36.06
C GLY A 29 52.44 61.75 -36.27
N ALA A 30 52.59 60.80 -37.19
CA ALA A 30 51.56 59.83 -37.53
C ALA A 30 51.05 59.07 -36.30
N THR A 31 49.72 59.01 -36.14
CA THR A 31 49.05 58.11 -35.19
C THR A 31 49.49 56.66 -35.47
N GLY A 32 49.98 55.96 -34.44
CA GLY A 32 50.41 54.57 -34.56
C GLY A 32 49.26 53.66 -35.03
N PRO A 33 49.56 52.56 -35.76
CA PRO A 33 48.54 51.66 -36.26
C PRO A 33 47.72 51.06 -35.11
N GLN A 34 46.39 51.01 -35.28
CA GLN A 34 45.51 50.33 -34.35
C GLN A 34 45.87 48.85 -34.27
N GLY A 35 46.00 48.31 -33.05
CA GLY A 35 46.30 46.90 -32.83
C GLY A 35 45.23 45.99 -33.47
N PRO A 36 45.59 44.75 -33.87
CA PRO A 36 44.63 43.82 -34.46
C PRO A 36 43.46 43.57 -33.52
N ALA A 37 42.25 43.43 -34.08
CA ALA A 37 41.08 43.04 -33.32
C ALA A 37 41.33 41.67 -32.65
N GLY A 38 40.94 41.52 -31.39
CA GLY A 38 41.01 40.24 -30.69
C GLY A 38 40.14 39.20 -31.40
N GLU A 39 40.60 37.95 -31.44
CA GLU A 39 39.86 36.86 -32.08
C GLU A 39 38.50 36.65 -31.39
N ASP A 40 37.46 36.42 -32.19
CA ASP A 40 36.14 36.10 -31.68
C ASP A 40 36.20 34.79 -30.88
N GLY A 41 35.57 34.78 -29.70
CA GLY A 41 35.48 33.57 -28.88
C GLY A 41 34.71 32.48 -29.62
N THR A 42 35.16 31.22 -29.50
CA THR A 42 34.45 30.08 -30.09
C THR A 42 33.10 29.88 -29.40
N ASN A 43 32.03 29.69 -30.18
CA ASN A 43 30.74 29.26 -29.63
C ASN A 43 30.94 27.97 -28.82
N GLY A 44 30.27 27.88 -27.66
CA GLY A 44 30.21 26.64 -26.89
C GLY A 44 29.53 25.54 -27.71
N THR A 45 29.88 24.28 -27.45
CA THR A 45 29.18 23.14 -28.04
C THR A 45 27.75 23.09 -27.51
N ASP A 46 26.78 22.88 -28.41
CA ASP A 46 25.42 22.57 -28.01
C ASP A 46 25.41 21.35 -27.07
N GLY A 47 24.52 21.38 -26.07
CA GLY A 47 24.28 20.22 -25.21
C GLY A 47 23.72 19.05 -26.03
N MET A 48 23.82 17.83 -25.49
CA MET A 48 23.10 16.70 -26.11
C MET A 48 21.60 16.96 -26.06
N ASP A 49 20.92 16.73 -27.18
CA ASP A 49 19.45 16.70 -27.22
C ASP A 49 18.93 15.69 -26.18
N GLY A 50 17.85 16.05 -25.49
CA GLY A 50 17.16 15.14 -24.58
C GLY A 50 16.57 13.94 -25.34
N VAL A 51 16.41 12.81 -24.66
CA VAL A 51 15.69 11.65 -25.24
C VAL A 51 14.23 12.04 -25.47
N ASP A 52 13.68 11.81 -26.67
CA ASP A 52 12.28 12.08 -26.99
C ASP A 52 11.32 11.40 -25.98
N GLY A 53 10.52 12.21 -25.29
CA GLY A 53 9.56 11.74 -24.28
C GLY A 53 8.35 10.99 -24.87
N GLU A 54 8.07 11.17 -26.17
CA GLU A 54 6.88 10.62 -26.83
C GLU A 54 6.88 9.09 -26.90
N VAL A 55 8.04 8.47 -27.15
CA VAL A 55 8.14 7.00 -27.26
C VAL A 55 7.96 6.32 -25.90
N ARG A 56 8.41 6.96 -24.82
CA ARG A 56 8.37 6.39 -23.46
C ARG A 56 7.01 6.54 -22.79
N CYS A 57 6.30 7.64 -23.06
CA CYS A 57 4.93 7.82 -22.58
C CYS A 57 3.96 6.84 -23.25
N LEU A 58 4.13 6.55 -24.55
CA LEU A 58 3.25 5.65 -25.32
C LEU A 58 3.46 4.16 -25.00
N GLU A 59 4.62 3.79 -24.44
CA GLU A 59 4.83 2.46 -23.86
C GLU A 59 3.85 2.20 -22.70
N CYS A 60 3.54 3.23 -21.91
CA CYS A 60 2.61 3.16 -20.77
C CYS A 60 1.19 3.62 -21.13
N HIS A 61 1.01 4.56 -22.05
CA HIS A 61 -0.28 5.01 -22.56
C HIS A 61 -0.77 4.22 -23.78
N ASN A 62 -0.20 3.04 -24.03
CA ASN A 62 -0.79 2.09 -24.97
C ASN A 62 -2.21 1.78 -24.50
N THR A 63 -3.19 2.28 -25.27
CA THR A 63 -4.59 2.31 -24.87
C THR A 63 -5.11 0.93 -24.53
N THR A 64 -4.60 -0.12 -25.18
CA THR A 64 -5.06 -1.50 -24.95
C THR A 64 -4.62 -2.01 -23.57
N ALA A 65 -3.33 -1.97 -23.26
CA ALA A 65 -2.81 -2.49 -21.99
C ALA A 65 -3.36 -1.72 -20.77
N MET A 66 -3.46 -0.39 -20.87
CA MET A 66 -4.08 0.42 -19.81
C MET A 66 -5.57 0.16 -19.67
N THR A 67 -6.30 -0.01 -20.77
CA THR A 67 -7.73 -0.35 -20.71
C THR A 67 -7.93 -1.71 -20.06
N GLU A 68 -7.12 -2.71 -20.39
CA GLU A 68 -7.18 -4.05 -19.78
C GLU A 68 -6.96 -3.99 -18.27
N VAL A 69 -5.90 -3.32 -17.81
CA VAL A 69 -5.62 -3.16 -16.37
C VAL A 69 -6.72 -2.38 -15.67
N GLN A 70 -7.26 -1.32 -16.28
CA GLN A 70 -8.38 -0.55 -15.71
C GLN A 70 -9.66 -1.38 -15.60
N LEU A 71 -9.96 -2.24 -16.57
CA LEU A 71 -11.11 -3.14 -16.52
C LEU A 71 -10.95 -4.22 -15.46
N GLN A 72 -9.75 -4.79 -15.31
CA GLN A 72 -9.43 -5.70 -14.22
C GLN A 72 -9.58 -5.00 -12.86
N TYR A 73 -9.00 -3.81 -12.72
CA TYR A 73 -9.07 -2.98 -11.52
C TYR A 73 -10.51 -2.68 -11.10
N ALA A 74 -11.36 -2.30 -12.06
CA ALA A 74 -12.77 -1.97 -11.81
C ALA A 74 -13.59 -3.15 -11.26
N ARG A 75 -13.09 -4.40 -11.36
CA ARG A 75 -13.70 -5.58 -10.72
C ARG A 75 -13.24 -5.79 -9.28
N SER A 76 -12.13 -5.19 -8.87
CA SER A 76 -11.60 -5.34 -7.52
C SER A 76 -12.40 -4.54 -6.51
N GLN A 77 -12.55 -5.04 -5.28
CA GLN A 77 -13.19 -4.29 -4.20
C GLN A 77 -12.48 -2.97 -3.86
N HIS A 78 -11.18 -2.86 -4.17
CA HIS A 78 -10.41 -1.61 -4.02
C HIS A 78 -10.97 -0.46 -4.86
N ALA A 79 -11.66 -0.73 -5.97
CA ALA A 79 -12.28 0.27 -6.82
C ALA A 79 -13.63 0.79 -6.28
N PHE A 80 -14.25 0.10 -5.32
CA PHE A 80 -15.60 0.39 -4.86
C PHE A 80 -15.55 1.45 -3.75
N GLY A 81 -15.93 2.68 -4.10
CA GLY A 81 -15.91 3.82 -3.18
C GLY A 81 -16.86 3.68 -1.97
N GLU A 82 -17.84 2.81 -2.01
CA GLU A 82 -18.78 2.60 -0.89
C GLU A 82 -18.06 2.13 0.39
N TYR A 83 -17.10 1.21 0.26
CA TYR A 83 -16.29 0.74 1.39
C TYR A 83 -15.36 1.83 1.95
N VAL A 84 -15.01 2.81 1.13
CA VAL A 84 -14.19 3.97 1.50
C VAL A 84 -15.02 5.02 2.23
N LEU A 85 -16.27 5.24 1.84
CA LEU A 85 -17.14 6.23 2.49
C LEU A 85 -17.41 5.90 3.95
N TYR A 86 -17.52 4.61 4.29
CA TYR A 86 -17.75 4.17 5.67
C TYR A 86 -16.56 4.45 6.59
N ALA A 87 -15.33 4.23 6.12
CA ALA A 87 -14.14 4.18 6.98
C ALA A 87 -13.04 5.20 6.64
N GLY A 88 -12.85 5.53 5.37
CA GLY A 88 -11.70 6.29 4.88
C GLY A 88 -11.55 7.70 5.42
N GLY A 89 -12.61 8.29 5.98
CA GLY A 89 -12.56 9.63 6.56
C GLY A 89 -11.92 9.69 7.94
N ARG A 90 -11.84 8.58 8.68
CA ARG A 90 -11.23 8.52 10.01
C ARG A 90 -9.74 8.24 9.90
N SER A 91 -8.89 9.06 10.53
CA SER A 91 -7.42 8.91 10.45
C SER A 91 -6.94 7.48 10.72
N SER A 92 -7.47 6.86 11.78
CA SER A 92 -7.11 5.51 12.21
C SER A 92 -7.54 4.39 11.23
N CYS A 93 -8.42 4.69 10.28
CA CYS A 93 -8.91 3.78 9.25
C CYS A 93 -8.35 4.14 7.86
N ALA A 94 -8.03 5.40 7.65
CA ALA A 94 -7.62 5.98 6.38
C ALA A 94 -6.34 5.36 5.80
N ARG A 95 -5.46 4.81 6.65
CA ARG A 95 -4.27 4.06 6.21
C ARG A 95 -4.59 2.94 5.23
N CYS A 96 -5.75 2.30 5.33
CA CYS A 96 -6.16 1.20 4.45
C CYS A 96 -7.41 1.55 3.62
N HIS A 97 -8.26 2.45 4.12
CA HIS A 97 -9.56 2.76 3.52
C HIS A 97 -9.61 4.12 2.83
N SER A 98 -8.47 4.80 2.63
CA SER A 98 -8.39 6.02 1.82
C SER A 98 -7.10 6.01 1.03
N GLY A 99 -7.19 6.23 -0.28
CA GLY A 99 -6.01 6.25 -1.14
C GLY A 99 -4.98 7.30 -0.73
N GLY A 100 -5.43 8.51 -0.38
CA GLY A 100 -4.55 9.56 0.14
C GLY A 100 -3.94 9.20 1.50
N GLY A 101 -4.76 8.63 2.39
CA GLY A 101 -4.29 8.18 3.71
C GLY A 101 -3.27 7.05 3.63
N PHE A 102 -3.43 6.11 2.69
CA PHE A 102 -2.43 5.06 2.45
C PHE A 102 -1.10 5.66 1.97
N VAL A 103 -1.13 6.64 1.05
CA VAL A 103 0.10 7.30 0.58
C VAL A 103 0.82 8.01 1.72
N GLU A 104 0.08 8.75 2.54
CA GLU A 104 0.62 9.46 3.70
C GLU A 104 1.24 8.50 4.71
N TYR A 105 0.52 7.42 5.05
CA TYR A 105 1.01 6.37 5.93
C TYR A 105 2.28 5.72 5.38
N ALA A 106 2.31 5.37 4.10
CA ALA A 106 3.48 4.77 3.47
C ALA A 106 4.71 5.70 3.45
N MET A 107 4.51 7.01 3.50
CA MET A 107 5.60 8.01 3.52
C MET A 107 6.06 8.38 4.93
N THR A 108 5.15 8.39 5.90
CA THR A 108 5.39 8.99 7.22
C THR A 108 5.25 8.01 8.39
N GLY A 109 4.57 6.89 8.19
CA GLY A 109 4.19 5.95 9.24
C GLY A 109 2.86 6.27 9.92
N GLU A 110 2.18 7.36 9.57
CA GLU A 110 0.90 7.77 10.16
C GLU A 110 -0.03 8.49 9.17
N VAL A 111 -1.27 8.75 9.58
CA VAL A 111 -2.21 9.61 8.82
C VAL A 111 -2.59 10.77 9.72
N ASP A 112 -2.20 11.99 9.33
CA ASP A 112 -2.44 13.18 10.15
C ASP A 112 -3.89 13.68 10.01
N GLY A 113 -4.70 13.33 11.00
CA GLY A 113 -6.07 13.81 11.13
C GLY A 113 -7.07 13.18 10.14
N ASN A 114 -8.33 13.61 10.29
CA ASN A 114 -9.44 13.06 9.52
C ASN A 114 -9.45 13.61 8.09
N ILE A 115 -9.84 12.76 7.13
CA ILE A 115 -9.91 13.09 5.71
C ILE A 115 -11.36 13.43 5.35
N ASN A 116 -11.60 14.67 4.91
CA ASN A 116 -12.96 15.14 4.57
C ASN A 116 -13.57 14.39 3.38
N VAL A 117 -12.77 14.08 2.36
CA VAL A 117 -13.21 13.41 1.14
C VAL A 117 -12.27 12.25 0.86
N PRO A 118 -12.51 11.08 1.48
CA PRO A 118 -11.68 9.91 1.22
C PRO A 118 -11.95 9.41 -0.19
N VAL A 119 -10.89 8.99 -0.87
CA VAL A 119 -10.95 8.46 -2.23
C VAL A 119 -10.63 6.98 -2.20
N ALA A 120 -11.28 6.21 -3.07
CA ALA A 120 -10.92 4.81 -3.25
C ALA A 120 -9.43 4.68 -3.60
N LEU A 121 -8.86 3.52 -3.30
CA LEU A 121 -7.54 3.19 -3.83
C LEU A 121 -7.61 3.29 -5.37
N ASN A 122 -6.47 3.45 -6.00
CA ASN A 122 -6.33 3.49 -7.45
C ASN A 122 -4.86 3.30 -7.79
N CYS A 123 -4.53 3.36 -9.08
CA CYS A 123 -3.19 3.11 -9.60
C CYS A 123 -2.10 3.91 -8.86
N LYS A 124 -2.31 5.22 -8.64
CA LYS A 124 -1.31 6.09 -7.99
C LYS A 124 -1.16 5.86 -6.50
N HIS A 125 -2.03 5.07 -5.87
CA HIS A 125 -1.88 4.75 -4.44
C HIS A 125 -0.97 3.54 -4.27
N CYS A 126 -1.03 2.55 -5.16
CA CYS A 126 -0.15 1.37 -5.15
C CYS A 126 1.17 1.60 -5.90
N HIS A 127 1.16 2.36 -6.98
CA HIS A 127 2.32 2.68 -7.80
C HIS A 127 2.73 4.15 -7.60
N ASN A 128 4.03 4.41 -7.72
CA ASN A 128 4.50 5.76 -7.98
C ASN A 128 4.19 6.07 -9.44
N VAL A 129 3.34 7.06 -9.73
CA VAL A 129 2.94 7.43 -11.09
C VAL A 129 3.14 8.92 -11.28
N HIS A 130 3.73 9.32 -12.42
CA HIS A 130 4.00 10.73 -12.77
C HIS A 130 4.76 11.52 -11.69
N SER A 131 5.68 10.84 -10.99
CA SER A 131 6.54 11.45 -9.96
C SER A 131 7.82 12.03 -10.57
N THR A 132 8.36 11.38 -11.60
CA THR A 132 9.63 11.73 -12.26
C THR A 132 9.55 11.77 -13.79
N PHE A 133 8.44 11.30 -14.37
CA PHE A 133 8.18 11.05 -15.79
C PHE A 133 9.20 10.10 -16.44
N GLN A 134 9.70 9.12 -15.68
CA GLN A 134 10.66 8.09 -16.13
C GLN A 134 10.09 6.68 -15.90
N TYR A 135 10.77 5.61 -16.34
CA TYR A 135 10.34 4.22 -16.09
C TYR A 135 10.17 3.88 -14.60
N ALA A 136 10.85 4.62 -13.72
CA ALA A 136 10.64 4.54 -12.28
C ALA A 136 9.20 4.90 -11.84
N ASP A 137 8.43 5.62 -12.67
CA ASP A 137 7.03 6.02 -12.46
C ASP A 137 5.99 4.92 -12.69
N PHE A 138 6.37 3.68 -12.37
CA PHE A 138 5.40 2.63 -12.12
C PHE A 138 5.87 1.62 -11.06
N ALA A 139 7.02 1.88 -10.42
CA ALA A 139 7.45 1.07 -9.30
C ALA A 139 6.37 1.08 -8.21
N LEU A 140 6.21 -0.05 -7.51
CA LEU A 140 5.34 -0.09 -6.35
C LEU A 140 5.80 0.95 -5.33
N ARG A 141 4.83 1.55 -4.66
CA ARG A 141 5.04 2.57 -3.64
C ARG A 141 5.94 2.07 -2.52
N THR A 142 5.78 0.80 -2.16
CA THR A 142 6.65 0.09 -1.24
C THR A 142 6.67 -1.40 -1.57
N THR A 143 7.84 -2.01 -1.40
CA THR A 143 8.06 -3.45 -1.31
C THR A 143 8.82 -3.80 -0.02
N ALA A 144 8.98 -2.82 0.88
CA ALA A 144 9.73 -2.99 2.12
C ALA A 144 9.01 -3.98 3.05
N PRO A 145 9.77 -4.69 3.91
CA PRO A 145 9.20 -5.50 4.99
C PRO A 145 8.16 -4.72 5.81
N VAL A 146 7.07 -5.37 6.21
CA VAL A 146 5.98 -4.73 6.93
C VAL A 146 5.91 -5.27 8.37
N PRO A 147 6.10 -4.43 9.41
CA PRO A 147 5.83 -4.85 10.78
C PRO A 147 4.33 -5.06 10.99
N PHE A 148 3.98 -6.11 11.74
CA PHE A 148 2.58 -6.35 12.08
C PHE A 148 2.06 -5.29 13.07
N ILE A 149 0.90 -4.71 12.80
CA ILE A 149 0.27 -3.66 13.61
C ILE A 149 -0.05 -4.16 15.02
N ALA A 150 -0.53 -5.40 15.11
CA ALA A 150 -0.92 -6.03 16.36
C ALA A 150 0.28 -6.42 17.23
N ASP A 151 1.42 -6.70 16.62
CA ASP A 151 2.66 -7.12 17.29
C ASP A 151 3.86 -6.87 16.36
N GLU A 152 4.58 -5.76 16.59
CA GLU A 152 5.70 -5.33 15.75
C GLU A 152 6.98 -6.18 15.93
N THR A 153 6.94 -7.22 16.77
CA THR A 153 8.10 -8.10 16.98
C THR A 153 8.40 -8.99 15.77
N GLU A 154 7.42 -9.17 14.89
CA GLU A 154 7.55 -9.96 13.66
C GLU A 154 7.28 -9.11 12.41
N LEU A 155 7.96 -9.47 11.33
CA LEU A 155 7.83 -8.81 10.03
C LEU A 155 7.18 -9.73 9.01
N TYR A 156 6.25 -9.19 8.24
CA TYR A 156 5.85 -9.77 6.97
C TYR A 156 6.88 -9.39 5.90
N ASP A 157 7.65 -10.37 5.42
CA ASP A 157 8.58 -10.19 4.30
C ASP A 157 8.69 -11.44 3.43
N PHE A 158 8.34 -11.28 2.15
CA PHE A 158 8.56 -12.28 1.11
C PHE A 158 9.64 -11.85 0.10
N GLY A 159 10.27 -10.69 0.31
CA GLY A 159 11.22 -10.11 -0.63
C GLY A 159 10.60 -9.72 -1.98
N ASP A 160 9.27 -9.61 -2.04
CA ASP A 160 8.51 -9.36 -3.26
C ASP A 160 7.38 -8.35 -3.07
N ASN A 161 6.56 -8.20 -4.12
CA ASN A 161 5.47 -7.25 -4.20
C ASN A 161 4.33 -7.52 -3.19
N SER A 162 4.27 -8.70 -2.59
CA SER A 162 3.24 -9.07 -1.61
C SER A 162 3.34 -8.27 -0.31
N ASN A 163 4.52 -7.72 -0.02
CA ASN A 163 4.71 -6.82 1.12
C ASN A 163 3.77 -5.61 1.03
N LEU A 164 3.46 -5.13 -0.18
CA LEU A 164 2.49 -4.04 -0.37
C LEU A 164 1.11 -4.42 0.19
N CYS A 165 0.65 -5.64 -0.05
CA CYS A 165 -0.67 -6.14 0.38
C CYS A 165 -0.77 -6.19 1.92
N ALA A 166 0.31 -6.62 2.58
CA ALA A 166 0.36 -6.76 4.03
C ALA A 166 0.26 -5.43 4.79
N ASN A 167 0.48 -4.27 4.15
CA ASN A 167 0.26 -2.96 4.79
C ASN A 167 -1.19 -2.76 5.28
N CYS A 168 -2.13 -3.45 4.64
CA CYS A 168 -3.56 -3.38 4.95
C CYS A 168 -4.15 -4.72 5.41
N HIS A 169 -3.77 -5.82 4.77
CA HIS A 169 -4.36 -7.15 4.99
C HIS A 169 -3.73 -7.88 6.18
N GLN A 170 -3.83 -7.28 7.36
CA GLN A 170 -3.25 -7.78 8.59
C GLN A 170 -4.12 -7.44 9.80
N SER A 171 -3.92 -8.17 10.90
CA SER A 171 -4.60 -7.91 12.15
C SER A 171 -4.24 -6.54 12.70
N ARG A 172 -5.23 -5.82 13.22
CA ARG A 172 -5.07 -4.55 13.93
C ARG A 172 -5.12 -4.70 15.45
N ARG A 173 -5.33 -5.92 15.97
CA ARG A 173 -5.43 -6.20 17.40
C ARG A 173 -4.63 -7.46 17.75
N ALA A 174 -3.94 -7.42 18.88
CA ALA A 174 -3.34 -8.61 19.45
C ALA A 174 -4.45 -9.58 19.90
N GLU A 175 -4.09 -10.86 20.02
CA GLU A 175 -5.00 -11.84 20.58
C GLU A 175 -5.27 -11.53 22.08
N PRO A 176 -6.43 -11.95 22.63
CA PRO A 176 -6.88 -11.57 23.97
C PRO A 176 -5.84 -11.67 25.09
N ALA A 177 -5.07 -12.76 25.15
CA ALA A 177 -4.12 -13.00 26.26
C ALA A 177 -2.83 -12.18 26.14
N LEU A 178 -2.47 -11.71 24.94
CA LEU A 178 -1.40 -10.73 24.73
C LEU A 178 -1.88 -9.28 24.95
N ASP A 179 -3.13 -8.97 24.58
CA ASP A 179 -3.71 -7.63 24.76
C ASP A 179 -3.96 -7.33 26.25
N ILE A 180 -4.74 -8.17 26.94
CA ILE A 180 -5.06 -8.02 28.36
C ILE A 180 -4.94 -9.38 29.05
N PRO A 181 -3.75 -9.75 29.56
CA PRO A 181 -3.55 -11.02 30.24
C PRO A 181 -4.45 -11.16 31.49
N GLY A 182 -5.08 -12.32 31.65
CA GLY A 182 -5.97 -12.58 32.79
C GLY A 182 -6.78 -13.87 32.64
N GLU A 183 -7.64 -14.13 33.63
CA GLU A 183 -8.57 -15.28 33.61
C GLU A 183 -9.79 -15.02 32.73
N THR A 184 -10.16 -13.75 32.57
CA THR A 184 -11.29 -13.30 31.74
C THR A 184 -10.87 -12.18 30.82
N TYR A 185 -11.67 -11.95 29.77
CA TYR A 185 -11.49 -10.87 28.82
C TYR A 185 -12.84 -10.18 28.54
N GLU A 186 -12.83 -8.86 28.45
CA GLU A 186 -14.03 -8.05 28.19
C GLU A 186 -14.11 -7.70 26.70
N ILE A 187 -15.09 -8.27 26.01
CA ILE A 187 -15.45 -7.89 24.64
C ILE A 187 -16.35 -6.65 24.72
N THR A 188 -15.83 -5.49 24.33
CA THR A 188 -16.52 -4.20 24.50
C THR A 188 -17.26 -3.70 23.26
N SER A 189 -17.18 -4.43 22.14
CA SER A 189 -17.69 -3.98 20.84
C SER A 189 -18.22 -5.15 20.01
N THR A 190 -19.32 -4.93 19.31
CA THR A 190 -19.86 -5.86 18.29
C THR A 190 -18.93 -6.00 17.07
N HIS A 191 -17.92 -5.14 16.95
CA HIS A 191 -16.86 -5.24 15.92
C HIS A 191 -15.53 -5.76 16.49
N TYR A 192 -15.57 -6.43 17.65
CA TYR A 192 -14.37 -7.03 18.24
C TYR A 192 -13.84 -8.20 17.39
N GLY A 193 -12.52 -8.34 17.36
CA GLY A 193 -11.78 -9.33 16.58
C GLY A 193 -10.47 -8.75 16.03
N PRO A 194 -9.69 -9.53 15.26
CA PRO A 194 -8.42 -9.09 14.68
C PRO A 194 -8.56 -7.93 13.68
N HIS A 195 -9.77 -7.47 13.34
CA HIS A 195 -10.11 -6.70 12.13
C HIS A 195 -10.25 -7.61 10.90
N HIS A 196 -11.23 -7.30 10.04
CA HIS A 196 -11.47 -8.06 8.82
C HIS A 196 -10.22 -8.08 7.94
N GLY A 197 -9.95 -9.25 7.35
CA GLY A 197 -8.87 -9.43 6.39
C GLY A 197 -7.46 -9.52 6.99
N ALA A 198 -7.27 -10.33 8.04
CA ALA A 198 -5.96 -10.63 8.59
C ALA A 198 -5.19 -11.71 7.77
N GLN A 199 -5.25 -11.66 6.43
CA GLN A 199 -4.68 -12.70 5.56
C GLN A 199 -3.16 -12.86 5.73
N ALA A 200 -2.42 -11.76 5.94
CA ALA A 200 -0.98 -11.80 6.17
C ALA A 200 -0.63 -12.59 7.44
N ASN A 201 -1.43 -12.44 8.51
CA ASN A 201 -1.27 -13.19 9.76
C ASN A 201 -1.51 -14.68 9.55
N VAL A 202 -2.53 -15.07 8.77
CA VAL A 202 -2.79 -16.49 8.45
C VAL A 202 -1.62 -17.08 7.65
N LEU A 203 -1.21 -16.39 6.57
CA LEU A 203 -0.13 -16.85 5.70
C LEU A 203 1.20 -16.98 6.49
N MET A 204 1.48 -16.08 7.42
CA MET A 204 2.67 -16.16 8.27
C MET A 204 2.53 -17.12 9.45
N GLY A 205 1.32 -17.49 9.83
CA GLY A 205 1.06 -18.28 11.03
C GLY A 205 1.43 -17.53 12.31
N PHE A 206 1.06 -16.24 12.39
CA PHE A 206 1.49 -15.34 13.46
C PHE A 206 0.36 -14.42 13.95
N GLY A 207 0.33 -14.12 15.24
CA GLY A 207 -0.63 -13.18 15.85
C GLY A 207 -2.02 -13.79 16.14
N TRP A 208 -2.11 -15.12 16.23
CA TRP A 208 -3.33 -15.85 16.55
C TRP A 208 -3.28 -16.42 17.97
N ALA A 209 -4.44 -16.74 18.54
CA ALA A 209 -4.50 -17.34 19.87
C ALA A 209 -4.19 -18.84 19.78
N GLU A 210 -2.94 -19.21 20.11
CA GLU A 210 -2.51 -20.61 20.17
C GLU A 210 -2.96 -21.29 21.46
N ILE A 211 -4.24 -21.64 21.53
CA ILE A 211 -4.84 -22.36 22.67
C ILE A 211 -4.23 -23.78 22.77
N PRO A 212 -3.83 -24.27 23.95
CA PRO A 212 -3.39 -25.65 24.11
C PRO A 212 -4.52 -26.64 23.79
N GLY A 213 -4.23 -27.68 23.00
CA GLY A 213 -5.23 -28.70 22.62
C GLY A 213 -4.59 -29.94 21.99
N SER A 214 -5.40 -30.72 21.28
CA SER A 214 -4.97 -32.00 20.67
C SER A 214 -4.05 -31.84 19.46
N ALA A 215 -4.08 -30.70 18.77
CA ALA A 215 -3.28 -30.41 17.60
C ALA A 215 -2.00 -29.62 17.95
N SER A 216 -0.88 -29.96 17.33
CA SER A 216 0.34 -29.16 17.43
C SER A 216 0.36 -28.05 16.38
N TYR A 217 0.82 -26.87 16.77
CA TYR A 217 1.04 -25.75 15.83
C TYR A 217 2.30 -25.99 14.99
N ASP A 218 2.11 -26.40 13.74
CA ASP A 218 3.17 -26.40 12.72
C ASP A 218 3.21 -25.02 12.07
N VAL A 219 4.21 -24.22 12.43
CA VAL A 219 4.44 -22.90 11.84
C VAL A 219 5.02 -22.97 10.42
N THR A 220 5.32 -24.17 9.91
CA THR A 220 5.83 -24.35 8.55
C THR A 220 4.69 -24.26 7.54
N ASN A 221 4.49 -23.07 7.00
CA ASN A 221 3.55 -22.89 5.90
C ASN A 221 4.11 -23.49 4.59
N VAL A 222 3.40 -24.45 4.03
CA VAL A 222 3.77 -25.16 2.79
C VAL A 222 3.81 -24.26 1.56
N HIS A 223 2.89 -23.30 1.43
CA HIS A 223 2.87 -22.36 0.31
C HIS A 223 4.05 -21.40 0.40
N LYS A 224 4.31 -20.84 1.59
CA LYS A 224 5.51 -20.02 1.84
C LYS A 224 6.80 -20.79 1.54
N THR A 225 6.91 -22.02 2.02
CA THR A 225 8.10 -22.88 1.80
C THR A 225 8.31 -23.21 0.32
N ALA A 226 7.24 -23.30 -0.47
CA ALA A 226 7.29 -23.45 -1.92
C ALA A 226 7.62 -22.14 -2.67
N GLY A 227 7.78 -21.02 -1.96
CA GLY A 227 8.04 -19.70 -2.54
C GLY A 227 6.80 -18.97 -3.05
N ALA A 228 5.60 -19.43 -2.69
CA ALA A 228 4.35 -18.76 -3.04
C ALA A 228 4.02 -17.63 -2.05
N SER A 229 3.52 -16.53 -2.58
CA SER A 229 3.12 -15.32 -1.87
C SER A 229 1.76 -14.81 -2.39
N CYS A 230 1.29 -13.65 -1.93
CA CYS A 230 0.00 -13.09 -2.36
C CYS A 230 -0.08 -12.95 -3.88
N VAL A 231 0.98 -12.41 -4.50
CA VAL A 231 0.99 -12.13 -5.94
C VAL A 231 1.07 -13.40 -6.78
N THR A 232 1.62 -14.50 -6.24
CA THR A 232 1.65 -15.80 -6.93
C THR A 232 0.25 -16.29 -7.31
N CYS A 233 -0.72 -16.15 -6.40
CA CYS A 233 -2.07 -16.67 -6.62
C CYS A 233 -3.05 -15.59 -7.09
N HIS A 234 -2.98 -14.39 -6.53
CA HIS A 234 -3.96 -13.32 -6.76
C HIS A 234 -3.65 -12.45 -7.97
N MET A 235 -2.38 -12.40 -8.41
CA MET A 235 -1.94 -11.60 -9.54
C MET A 235 -1.34 -12.45 -10.67
N GLY A 236 -1.66 -13.74 -10.73
CA GLY A 236 -1.37 -14.59 -11.90
C GLY A 236 -2.09 -14.11 -13.16
N ASP A 237 -1.90 -14.81 -14.27
CA ASP A 237 -2.47 -14.39 -15.56
C ASP A 237 -4.00 -14.18 -15.50
N TYR A 238 -4.43 -13.08 -16.11
CA TYR A 238 -5.86 -12.77 -16.18
C TYR A 238 -6.57 -13.78 -17.09
N SER A 239 -7.58 -14.44 -16.56
CA SER A 239 -8.42 -15.38 -17.31
C SER A 239 -9.81 -15.44 -16.69
N ASN A 240 -10.84 -15.46 -17.54
CA ASN A 240 -12.24 -15.64 -17.12
C ASN A 240 -12.69 -14.73 -15.96
N GLY A 241 -12.15 -13.51 -15.87
CA GLY A 241 -12.53 -12.53 -14.86
C GLY A 241 -11.79 -12.61 -13.52
N THR A 242 -10.75 -13.45 -13.39
CA THR A 242 -9.84 -13.56 -12.24
C THR A 242 -8.37 -13.36 -12.66
N GLY A 243 -7.46 -13.22 -11.70
CA GLY A 243 -6.05 -12.89 -11.93
C GLY A 243 -5.81 -11.41 -12.23
N GLY A 244 -4.57 -11.07 -12.54
CA GLY A 244 -4.12 -9.71 -12.84
C GLY A 244 -4.51 -8.70 -11.75
N HIS A 245 -4.98 -7.52 -12.16
CA HIS A 245 -5.42 -6.45 -11.25
C HIS A 245 -6.87 -6.63 -10.77
N THR A 246 -7.44 -7.83 -10.86
CA THR A 246 -8.68 -8.14 -10.14
C THR A 246 -8.41 -8.53 -8.69
N TRP A 247 -7.21 -9.06 -8.42
CA TRP A 247 -6.82 -9.73 -7.16
C TRP A 247 -7.72 -10.89 -6.74
N LEU A 248 -8.62 -11.35 -7.61
CA LEU A 248 -9.33 -12.60 -7.43
C LEU A 248 -8.37 -13.72 -7.82
N PRO A 249 -8.14 -14.74 -6.97
CA PRO A 249 -7.21 -15.79 -7.30
C PRO A 249 -7.70 -16.58 -8.51
N ASN A 250 -6.76 -17.11 -9.28
CA ASN A 250 -7.05 -17.94 -10.45
C ASN A 250 -6.66 -19.39 -10.13
N VAL A 251 -7.58 -20.34 -10.34
CA VAL A 251 -7.29 -21.78 -10.18
C VAL A 251 -6.11 -22.22 -11.06
N ALA A 252 -5.91 -21.57 -12.21
CA ALA A 252 -4.76 -21.84 -13.06
C ALA A 252 -3.42 -21.60 -12.36
N ALA A 253 -3.33 -20.65 -11.41
CA ALA A 253 -2.12 -20.41 -10.63
C ALA A 253 -1.76 -21.59 -9.71
N CYS A 254 -2.76 -22.41 -9.32
CA CYS A 254 -2.50 -23.63 -8.57
C CYS A 254 -1.79 -24.69 -9.42
N ASN A 255 -1.99 -24.66 -10.75
CA ASN A 255 -1.54 -25.71 -11.66
C ASN A 255 -0.04 -25.72 -11.95
N ASP A 256 0.69 -24.71 -11.48
CA ASP A 256 2.15 -24.72 -11.47
C ASP A 256 2.71 -25.75 -10.47
N CYS A 257 1.93 -26.14 -9.45
CA CYS A 257 2.35 -27.06 -8.39
C CYS A 257 1.37 -28.22 -8.13
N HIS A 258 0.07 -28.01 -8.35
CA HIS A 258 -1.00 -28.96 -8.03
C HIS A 258 -1.82 -29.29 -9.27
N SER A 259 -2.15 -30.55 -9.52
CA SER A 259 -3.15 -30.88 -10.55
C SER A 259 -4.56 -30.70 -9.99
N THR A 260 -5.20 -29.54 -10.22
CA THR A 260 -6.54 -29.23 -9.70
C THR A 260 -7.43 -28.43 -10.67
N SER A 261 -8.74 -28.54 -10.48
CA SER A 261 -9.75 -27.74 -11.18
C SER A 261 -10.51 -26.77 -10.27
N ASP A 262 -10.21 -26.78 -8.96
CA ASP A 262 -10.80 -25.90 -7.97
C ASP A 262 -9.81 -25.57 -6.84
N PHE A 263 -10.22 -24.68 -5.93
CA PHE A 263 -9.43 -24.27 -4.77
C PHE A 263 -9.53 -25.26 -3.59
N ASN A 264 -10.42 -26.24 -3.65
CA ASN A 264 -10.64 -27.23 -2.60
C ASN A 264 -9.69 -28.44 -2.77
N TYR A 265 -8.42 -28.15 -3.04
CA TYR A 265 -7.39 -29.16 -3.19
C TYR A 265 -7.23 -29.96 -1.90
N GLY A 266 -7.36 -31.28 -1.98
CA GLY A 266 -7.27 -32.16 -0.80
C GLY A 266 -8.39 -31.96 0.22
N ASN A 267 -9.56 -31.44 -0.20
CA ASN A 267 -10.73 -31.16 0.64
C ASN A 267 -10.52 -30.09 1.74
N VAL A 268 -9.44 -29.31 1.67
CA VAL A 268 -9.07 -28.34 2.72
C VAL A 268 -10.19 -27.34 3.00
N GLN A 269 -10.81 -26.77 1.96
CA GLN A 269 -11.82 -25.72 2.15
C GLN A 269 -13.10 -26.25 2.78
N ASN A 270 -13.48 -27.47 2.46
CA ASN A 270 -14.64 -28.11 3.08
C ASN A 270 -14.35 -28.46 4.54
N ASP A 271 -13.22 -29.12 4.81
CA ASP A 271 -12.85 -29.49 6.18
C ASP A 271 -12.79 -28.25 7.09
N VAL A 272 -12.19 -27.15 6.61
CA VAL A 272 -12.08 -25.91 7.38
C VAL A 272 -13.44 -25.23 7.52
N GLN A 273 -14.32 -25.29 6.51
CA GLN A 273 -15.69 -24.78 6.64
C GLN A 273 -16.46 -25.52 7.72
N ASP A 274 -16.40 -26.84 7.73
CA ASP A 274 -17.10 -27.67 8.73
C ASP A 274 -16.60 -27.34 10.15
N MET A 275 -15.29 -27.15 10.34
CA MET A 275 -14.71 -26.76 11.63
C MET A 275 -15.10 -25.32 12.04
N LEU A 276 -15.19 -24.38 11.09
CA LEU A 276 -15.67 -23.02 11.37
C LEU A 276 -17.14 -23.03 11.80
N ASP A 277 -17.96 -23.87 11.19
CA ASP A 277 -19.38 -24.03 11.53
C ASP A 277 -19.54 -24.68 12.92
N GLU A 278 -18.74 -25.70 13.23
CA GLU A 278 -18.72 -26.36 14.54
C GLU A 278 -18.30 -25.38 15.66
N LEU A 279 -17.20 -24.65 15.46
CA LEU A 279 -16.73 -23.67 16.45
C LEU A 279 -17.73 -22.52 16.64
N ARG A 280 -18.38 -22.06 15.57
CA ARG A 280 -19.47 -21.08 15.66
C ARG A 280 -20.57 -21.60 16.58
N ASP A 281 -21.05 -22.81 16.36
CA ASP A 281 -22.18 -23.37 17.08
C ASP A 281 -21.85 -23.53 18.58
N LEU A 282 -20.61 -23.90 18.91
CA LEU A 282 -20.10 -23.92 20.29
C LEU A 282 -20.04 -22.52 20.92
N LEU A 283 -19.56 -21.51 20.18
CA LEU A 283 -19.53 -20.12 20.65
C LEU A 283 -20.93 -19.54 20.86
N VAL A 284 -21.89 -19.92 20.02
CA VAL A 284 -23.31 -19.57 20.17
C VAL A 284 -23.89 -20.24 21.42
N ALA A 285 -23.63 -21.53 21.61
CA ALA A 285 -24.08 -22.26 22.81
C ALA A 285 -23.48 -21.67 24.10
N ALA A 286 -22.25 -21.15 24.05
CA ALA A 286 -21.60 -20.47 25.17
C ALA A 286 -22.08 -19.02 25.39
N GLY A 287 -22.91 -18.46 24.50
CA GLY A 287 -23.38 -17.07 24.59
C GLY A 287 -22.31 -16.02 24.28
N VAL A 288 -21.23 -16.42 23.60
CA VAL A 288 -20.15 -15.52 23.13
C VAL A 288 -20.53 -14.89 21.79
N VAL A 289 -21.28 -15.62 20.96
CA VAL A 289 -21.73 -15.21 19.63
C VAL A 289 -23.25 -15.31 19.55
N GLU A 290 -23.90 -14.40 18.84
CA GLU A 290 -25.31 -14.48 18.50
C GLU A 290 -25.54 -14.22 17.00
N TYR A 291 -26.67 -14.70 16.48
CA TYR A 291 -27.12 -14.33 15.14
C TYR A 291 -27.97 -13.06 15.20
N VAL A 292 -27.55 -12.01 14.52
CA VAL A 292 -28.23 -10.72 14.46
C VAL A 292 -29.03 -10.65 13.16
N GLU A 293 -30.35 -10.82 13.27
CA GLU A 293 -31.28 -10.83 12.12
C GLU A 293 -31.21 -9.56 11.26
N ALA A 294 -30.95 -8.40 11.88
CA ALA A 294 -30.89 -7.11 11.18
C ALA A 294 -29.72 -7.05 10.19
N ASP A 295 -28.60 -7.70 10.53
CA ASP A 295 -27.36 -7.71 9.76
C ASP A 295 -27.17 -9.02 8.98
N ALA A 296 -28.05 -10.00 9.22
CA ALA A 296 -27.97 -11.36 8.68
C ALA A 296 -26.59 -11.99 8.91
N ALA A 297 -26.02 -11.74 10.09
CA ALA A 297 -24.64 -12.07 10.42
C ALA A 297 -24.53 -12.59 11.86
N TYR A 298 -23.46 -13.34 12.13
CA TYR A 298 -23.09 -13.74 13.48
C TYR A 298 -22.13 -12.69 14.07
N GLU A 299 -22.47 -12.17 15.25
CA GLU A 299 -21.73 -11.10 15.92
C GLU A 299 -21.37 -11.50 17.35
N PRO A 300 -20.28 -10.94 17.93
CA PRO A 300 -19.98 -11.15 19.34
C PRO A 300 -21.02 -10.48 20.23
N VAL A 301 -21.44 -11.18 21.26
CA VAL A 301 -22.20 -10.61 22.37
C VAL A 301 -21.21 -9.83 23.25
N VAL A 302 -21.52 -8.56 23.54
CA VAL A 302 -20.69 -7.71 24.40
C VAL A 302 -20.79 -8.22 25.84
N GLY A 303 -19.64 -8.47 26.48
CA GLY A 303 -19.60 -9.04 27.82
C GLY A 303 -18.21 -9.46 28.27
N THR A 304 -18.15 -10.00 29.48
CA THR A 304 -16.93 -10.58 30.05
C THR A 304 -17.00 -12.09 29.97
N TYR A 305 -16.00 -12.70 29.33
CA TYR A 305 -15.94 -14.13 29.08
C TYR A 305 -14.66 -14.73 29.69
N PRO A 306 -14.64 -16.03 30.05
CA PRO A 306 -13.40 -16.76 30.25
C PRO A 306 -12.42 -16.52 29.10
N MET A 307 -11.14 -16.32 29.40
CA MET A 307 -10.11 -15.98 28.42
C MET A 307 -10.12 -16.93 27.22
N VAL A 308 -10.22 -18.22 27.48
CA VAL A 308 -10.23 -19.26 26.44
C VAL A 308 -11.40 -19.12 25.45
N GLN A 309 -12.57 -18.66 25.91
CA GLN A 309 -13.72 -18.41 25.04
C GLN A 309 -13.51 -17.18 24.17
N ALA A 310 -12.92 -16.11 24.72
CA ALA A 310 -12.56 -14.92 23.96
C ALA A 310 -11.47 -15.22 22.90
N GLN A 311 -10.51 -16.07 23.22
CA GLN A 311 -9.48 -16.55 22.29
C GLN A 311 -10.08 -17.42 21.16
N ALA A 312 -10.99 -18.34 21.51
CA ALA A 312 -11.70 -19.16 20.54
C ALA A 312 -12.55 -18.30 19.59
N PHE A 313 -13.25 -17.28 20.13
CA PHE A 313 -13.95 -16.27 19.32
C PHE A 313 -13.00 -15.52 18.39
N PHE A 314 -11.87 -15.02 18.91
CA PHE A 314 -10.88 -14.26 18.13
C PHE A 314 -10.37 -15.06 16.93
N ASN A 315 -10.04 -16.34 17.16
CA ASN A 315 -9.66 -17.27 16.09
C ASN A 315 -10.81 -17.47 15.09
N TRP A 316 -12.02 -17.79 15.56
CA TRP A 316 -13.17 -18.07 14.70
C TRP A 316 -13.52 -16.89 13.78
N VAL A 317 -13.68 -15.69 14.34
CA VAL A 317 -14.09 -14.51 13.56
C VAL A 317 -12.99 -14.10 12.57
N GLY A 318 -11.72 -14.17 12.99
CA GLY A 318 -10.61 -13.82 12.11
C GLY A 318 -10.40 -14.82 10.97
N LEU A 319 -10.50 -16.12 11.24
CA LEU A 319 -10.37 -17.18 10.23
C LEU A 319 -11.58 -17.25 9.29
N SER A 320 -12.77 -16.88 9.77
CA SER A 320 -13.94 -16.69 8.91
C SER A 320 -13.72 -15.54 7.92
N GLU A 321 -13.08 -14.45 8.37
CA GLU A 321 -12.81 -13.26 7.55
C GLU A 321 -11.51 -13.31 6.73
N ASP A 322 -10.68 -14.33 6.94
CA ASP A 322 -9.61 -14.69 6.01
C ASP A 322 -10.19 -15.11 4.65
N ARG A 323 -11.37 -15.75 4.65
CA ARG A 323 -12.16 -16.18 3.48
C ARG A 323 -11.46 -17.15 2.51
N SER A 324 -10.21 -17.55 2.78
CA SER A 324 -9.53 -18.57 1.98
C SER A 324 -10.00 -19.99 2.32
N LYS A 325 -10.71 -20.16 3.44
CA LYS A 325 -11.08 -21.45 4.03
C LYS A 325 -9.85 -22.33 4.24
N GLY A 326 -8.82 -21.72 4.82
CA GLY A 326 -7.57 -22.39 5.21
C GLY A 326 -6.53 -22.52 4.10
N VAL A 327 -6.83 -22.17 2.83
CA VAL A 327 -5.85 -22.27 1.74
C VAL A 327 -4.57 -21.46 2.03
N HIS A 328 -4.67 -20.31 2.70
CA HIS A 328 -3.47 -19.52 3.02
C HIS A 328 -2.47 -20.27 3.91
N ASN A 329 -2.94 -21.10 4.85
CA ASN A 329 -2.07 -21.90 5.72
C ASN A 329 -2.80 -23.14 6.28
N PRO A 330 -2.97 -24.22 5.48
CA PRO A 330 -3.93 -25.28 5.80
C PRO A 330 -3.71 -25.99 7.13
N LYS A 331 -2.45 -26.31 7.45
CA LYS A 331 -2.12 -27.01 8.69
C LYS A 331 -2.35 -26.14 9.92
N TYR A 332 -1.89 -24.90 9.86
CA TYR A 332 -1.97 -23.97 10.98
C TYR A 332 -3.42 -23.59 11.29
N VAL A 333 -4.21 -23.30 10.25
CA VAL A 333 -5.65 -22.98 10.39
C VAL A 333 -6.41 -24.16 11.00
N LYS A 334 -6.17 -25.39 10.53
CA LYS A 334 -6.79 -26.59 11.12
C LYS A 334 -6.37 -26.78 12.57
N ALA A 335 -5.11 -26.52 12.93
CA ALA A 335 -4.66 -26.61 14.32
C ALA A 335 -5.33 -25.57 15.24
N LEU A 336 -5.43 -24.30 14.80
CA LEU A 336 -6.13 -23.24 15.53
C LEU A 336 -7.60 -23.61 15.77
N LEU A 337 -8.31 -24.08 14.74
CA LEU A 337 -9.70 -24.47 14.86
C LEU A 337 -9.88 -25.69 15.75
N SER A 338 -9.08 -26.74 15.56
CA SER A 338 -9.15 -27.97 16.36
C SER A 338 -8.96 -27.68 17.85
N ASN A 339 -7.93 -26.90 18.20
CA ASN A 339 -7.66 -26.59 19.60
C ASN A 339 -8.68 -25.61 20.19
N SER A 340 -9.25 -24.71 19.38
CA SER A 340 -10.35 -23.85 19.82
C SER A 340 -11.61 -24.66 20.09
N ILE A 341 -11.93 -25.66 19.24
CA ILE A 341 -13.06 -26.58 19.44
C ILE A 341 -12.85 -27.41 20.70
N ASP A 342 -11.69 -28.07 20.85
CA ASP A 342 -11.35 -28.87 22.04
C ASP A 342 -11.53 -28.05 23.33
N ALA A 343 -11.09 -26.79 23.32
CA ALA A 343 -11.18 -25.90 24.45
C ALA A 343 -12.62 -25.45 24.77
N MET A 344 -13.48 -25.34 23.76
CA MET A 344 -14.90 -25.01 23.92
C MET A 344 -15.74 -26.22 24.35
N GLU A 345 -15.32 -27.45 24.03
CA GLU A 345 -15.95 -28.67 24.50
C GLU A 345 -15.52 -29.07 25.92
N ALA A 346 -14.34 -28.65 26.35
CA ALA A 346 -13.85 -28.91 27.70
C ALA A 346 -14.69 -28.20 28.77
N PRO A 347 -14.88 -28.80 29.96
CA PRO A 347 -15.47 -28.09 31.10
C PRO A 347 -14.61 -26.87 31.44
N LEU A 348 -15.25 -25.72 31.63
CA LEU A 348 -14.56 -24.52 32.12
C LEU A 348 -13.94 -24.82 33.50
N PRO A 349 -12.69 -24.36 33.75
CA PRO A 349 -11.98 -24.61 35.01
C PRO A 349 -12.64 -23.96 36.23
#